data_AF-A0A1X7VJI9-F1
#
_entry.id   AF-A0A1X7VJI9-F1
#
_cell.length_a   1.000
_cell.length_b   1.000
_cell.length_c   1.000
_cell.angle_alpha   90.00
_cell.angle_beta   90.00
_cell.angle_gamma   90.00
#
_symmetry.space_group_name_H-M   'P 1'
#
loop_
_entity.id
_entity.type
_entity.pdbx_description
1 polymer ?
#
loop_
_entity_poly.entity_id
_entity_poly.type
_entity_poly.pdbx_seq_one_letter_code
_entity_poly.pdbx_strand_id
1 'polypeptide(L)'
;MYQYHKRAILRARDSLSHWLCALPVQNNNFNLFSQEFRDAIFMRYLKPLVSLCDGCGATFSTVHALDCRKAGLVSQRHNEICDLLCDLSSIARNNVMREPIIQERNVTTNSEGLVADV
;
A
#
# COMPACT_ATOMS: atom_id res chain seq x y z
N MET A 1 21.43 -17.71 -17.77
CA MET A 1 20.86 -16.97 -16.62
C MET A 1 20.97 -15.44 -16.74
N TYR A 2 22.06 -14.88 -17.30
CA TYR A 2 22.27 -13.43 -17.45
C TYR A 2 21.34 -12.70 -18.45
N GLN A 3 20.93 -13.36 -19.55
CA GLN A 3 20.09 -12.72 -20.58
C GLN A 3 18.62 -12.54 -20.20
N TYR A 4 18.07 -13.39 -19.33
CA TYR A 4 16.68 -13.35 -18.92
C TYR A 4 16.38 -12.09 -18.09
N HIS A 5 17.26 -11.77 -17.14
CA HIS A 5 17.17 -10.58 -16.29
C HIS A 5 17.25 -9.29 -17.09
N LYS A 6 18.09 -9.26 -18.14
CA LYS A 6 18.26 -8.08 -19.00
C LYS A 6 16.97 -7.74 -19.76
N ARG A 7 16.23 -8.74 -20.24
CA ARG A 7 14.92 -8.55 -20.90
C ARG A 7 13.84 -8.10 -19.94
N ALA A 8 13.81 -8.64 -18.72
CA ALA A 8 12.86 -8.23 -17.69
C ALA A 8 13.08 -6.75 -17.29
N ILE A 9 14.35 -6.33 -17.13
CA ILE A 9 14.72 -4.95 -16.78
C ILE A 9 14.41 -3.95 -17.91
N LEU A 10 14.58 -4.34 -19.19
CA LEU A 10 14.24 -3.46 -20.30
C LEU A 10 12.73 -3.27 -20.45
N ARG A 11 11.93 -4.31 -20.19
CA ARG A 11 10.47 -4.17 -20.10
C ARG A 11 10.06 -3.28 -18.92
N ALA A 12 10.77 -3.39 -17.78
CA ALA A 12 10.68 -2.51 -16.59
C ALA A 12 10.65 -1.04 -16.94
N ARG A 13 11.55 -0.67 -17.84
CA ARG A 13 11.83 0.72 -18.20
C ARG A 13 10.79 1.33 -19.13
N ASP A 14 10.19 0.54 -20.02
CA ASP A 14 9.38 1.05 -21.13
C ASP A 14 7.85 0.84 -20.92
N SER A 15 7.43 0.20 -19.83
CA SER A 15 6.03 -0.20 -19.61
C SER A 15 5.60 0.07 -18.17
N LEU A 16 4.65 0.99 -17.97
CA LEU A 16 3.97 1.33 -16.71
C LEU A 16 3.14 0.16 -16.10
N SER A 17 3.41 -1.08 -16.51
CA SER A 17 2.62 -2.27 -16.22
C SER A 17 3.48 -3.47 -15.83
N HIS A 18 4.46 -3.26 -14.97
CA HIS A 18 5.28 -4.36 -14.44
C HIS A 18 4.46 -5.39 -13.70
N TRP A 19 3.35 -4.97 -13.10
CA TRP A 19 2.39 -5.85 -12.44
C TRP A 19 1.71 -6.85 -13.39
N LEU A 20 1.56 -6.55 -14.69
CA LEU A 20 0.98 -7.46 -15.69
C LEU A 20 1.93 -8.60 -16.07
N CYS A 21 3.24 -8.33 -15.98
CA CYS A 21 4.30 -9.30 -16.31
C CYS A 21 4.94 -9.91 -15.06
N ALA A 22 4.56 -9.45 -13.86
CA ALA A 22 5.05 -9.97 -12.60
C ALA A 22 4.45 -11.36 -12.36
N LEU A 23 5.30 -12.30 -11.93
CA LEU A 23 4.81 -13.58 -11.43
C LEU A 23 4.02 -13.30 -10.14
N PRO A 24 2.79 -13.84 -9.98
CA PRO A 24 1.96 -13.59 -8.81
C PRO A 24 2.47 -14.42 -7.61
N VAL A 25 3.65 -14.08 -7.10
CA VAL A 25 4.31 -14.76 -5.99
C VAL A 25 3.87 -14.11 -4.69
N GLN A 26 3.07 -14.84 -3.89
CA GLN A 26 2.54 -14.35 -2.63
C GLN A 26 3.63 -14.03 -1.60
N ASN A 27 4.69 -14.84 -1.53
CA ASN A 27 5.81 -14.61 -0.60
C ASN A 27 6.55 -13.29 -0.84
N ASN A 28 6.36 -12.67 -2.02
CA ASN A 28 6.96 -11.41 -2.42
C ASN A 28 5.92 -10.28 -2.51
N ASN A 29 4.68 -10.50 -2.06
CA ASN A 29 3.56 -9.56 -2.18
C ASN A 29 3.32 -9.09 -3.63
N PHE A 30 3.55 -9.97 -4.61
CA PHE A 30 3.31 -9.70 -6.04
C PHE A 30 1.95 -10.20 -6.54
N ASN A 31 1.14 -10.77 -5.64
CA ASN A 31 -0.23 -11.17 -5.93
C ASN A 31 -1.19 -9.98 -5.72
N LEU A 32 -1.97 -9.66 -6.74
CA LEU A 32 -3.07 -8.71 -6.65
C LEU A 32 -4.37 -9.42 -6.32
N PHE A 33 -5.24 -8.77 -5.55
CA PHE A 33 -6.62 -9.22 -5.40
C PHE A 33 -7.36 -9.11 -6.74
N SER A 34 -8.42 -9.90 -6.91
CA SER A 34 -9.18 -9.93 -8.17
C SER A 34 -9.79 -8.56 -8.54
N GLN A 35 -10.11 -7.72 -7.56
CA GLN A 35 -10.58 -6.36 -7.80
C GLN A 35 -9.44 -5.45 -8.25
N GLU A 36 -8.30 -5.45 -7.54
CA GLU A 36 -7.12 -4.65 -7.89
C GLU A 36 -6.62 -4.95 -9.30
N PHE A 37 -6.59 -6.23 -9.68
CA PHE A 37 -6.23 -6.65 -11.03
C PHE A 37 -7.19 -6.08 -12.09
N ARG A 38 -8.51 -6.18 -11.86
CA ARG A 38 -9.54 -5.65 -12.79
C ARG A 38 -9.46 -4.14 -12.90
N ASP A 39 -9.35 -3.44 -11.78
CA ASP A 39 -9.25 -1.99 -11.72
C ASP A 39 -7.99 -1.51 -12.45
N ALA A 40 -6.86 -2.18 -12.26
CA ALA A 40 -5.62 -1.87 -12.95
C ALA A 40 -5.69 -2.10 -14.47
N ILE A 41 -6.40 -3.14 -14.94
CA ILE A 41 -6.71 -3.34 -16.37
C ILE A 41 -7.60 -2.20 -16.88
N PHE A 42 -8.64 -1.84 -16.13
CA PHE A 42 -9.60 -0.82 -16.55
C PHE A 42 -8.93 0.55 -16.67
N MET A 43 -8.12 0.92 -15.68
CA MET A 43 -7.31 2.14 -15.71
C MET A 43 -6.34 2.15 -16.89
N ARG A 44 -5.66 1.02 -17.19
CA ARG A 44 -4.73 0.91 -18.33
C ARG A 44 -5.41 1.19 -19.67
N TYR A 45 -6.62 0.67 -19.87
CA TYR A 45 -7.35 0.80 -21.13
C TYR A 45 -8.38 1.93 -21.12
N LEU A 46 -8.29 2.85 -20.15
CA LEU A 46 -9.21 3.97 -19.98
C LEU A 46 -10.69 3.54 -20.02
N LYS A 47 -10.97 2.35 -19.47
CA LYS A 47 -12.33 1.84 -19.31
C LYS A 47 -12.96 2.48 -18.07
N PRO A 48 -14.27 2.77 -18.09
CA PRO A 48 -14.98 3.24 -16.91
C PRO A 48 -14.80 2.25 -15.75
N LEU A 49 -14.44 2.76 -14.58
CA LEU A 49 -14.51 2.01 -13.32
C LEU A 49 -15.99 1.88 -12.88
N VAL A 50 -16.25 1.44 -11.65
CA VAL A 50 -17.60 1.45 -11.05
C VAL A 50 -18.28 2.82 -11.24
N SER A 51 -19.60 2.89 -11.24
CA SER A 51 -20.33 4.13 -11.55
C SER A 51 -20.40 5.11 -10.37
N LEU A 52 -20.45 4.60 -9.14
CA LEU A 52 -20.65 5.37 -7.91
C LEU A 52 -19.67 4.94 -6.83
N CYS A 53 -19.22 5.90 -6.02
CA CYS A 53 -18.43 5.63 -4.82
C CYS A 53 -19.31 5.01 -3.73
N ASP A 54 -18.85 3.89 -3.20
CA ASP A 54 -19.44 3.16 -2.07
C ASP A 54 -19.42 3.95 -0.74
N GLY A 55 -18.45 4.84 -0.56
CA GLY A 55 -18.34 5.67 0.66
C GLY A 55 -19.20 6.94 0.64
N CYS A 56 -19.28 7.66 -0.49
CA CYS A 56 -19.95 8.96 -0.54
C CYS A 56 -21.11 9.07 -1.53
N GLY A 57 -21.34 8.06 -2.37
CA GLY A 57 -22.41 8.04 -3.37
C GLY A 57 -22.21 8.99 -4.56
N ALA A 58 -21.04 9.64 -4.70
CA ALA A 58 -20.75 10.50 -5.84
C ALA A 58 -20.36 9.70 -7.08
N THR A 59 -20.41 10.34 -8.26
CA THR A 59 -19.88 9.77 -9.50
C THR A 59 -18.42 9.36 -9.31
N PHE A 60 -18.12 8.12 -9.64
CA PHE A 60 -16.79 7.58 -9.40
C PHE A 60 -15.84 7.95 -10.54
N SER A 61 -14.64 8.40 -10.16
CA SER A 61 -13.52 8.63 -11.06
C SER A 61 -12.24 8.20 -10.34
N THR A 62 -11.14 8.02 -11.07
CA THR A 62 -9.83 7.71 -10.47
C THR A 62 -9.41 8.80 -9.48
N VAL A 63 -9.60 10.07 -9.83
CA VAL A 63 -9.35 11.21 -8.93
C VAL A 63 -10.21 11.10 -7.67
N HIS A 64 -11.51 10.85 -7.84
CA HIS A 64 -12.42 10.72 -6.72
C HIS A 64 -12.04 9.54 -5.80
N ALA A 65 -11.64 8.40 -6.35
CA ALA A 65 -11.22 7.23 -5.57
C ALA A 65 -10.00 7.53 -4.69
N LEU A 66 -9.07 8.34 -5.20
CA LEU A 66 -7.85 8.73 -4.48
C LEU A 66 -8.10 9.86 -3.46
N ASP A 67 -9.16 10.65 -3.63
CA ASP A 67 -9.47 11.79 -2.75
C ASP A 67 -10.63 11.54 -1.78
N CYS A 68 -11.40 10.46 -1.97
CA CYS A 68 -12.60 10.20 -1.18
C CYS A 68 -12.23 9.83 0.27
N ARG A 69 -12.51 10.75 1.18
CA ARG A 69 -12.29 10.57 2.62
C ARG A 69 -13.39 9.75 3.32
N LYS A 70 -14.48 9.43 2.63
CA LYS A 70 -15.63 8.70 3.22
C LYS A 70 -15.52 7.19 3.05
N ALA A 71 -14.89 6.72 1.97
CA ALA A 71 -14.75 5.29 1.68
C ALA A 71 -13.60 4.61 2.46
N GLY A 72 -12.76 5.38 3.16
CA GLY A 72 -11.63 4.84 3.93
C GLY A 72 -10.41 4.41 3.10
N LEU A 73 -10.51 4.39 1.77
CA LEU A 73 -9.43 3.95 0.87
C LEU A 73 -8.12 4.73 1.06
N VAL A 74 -8.19 6.04 1.31
CA VAL A 74 -7.00 6.88 1.55
C VAL A 74 -6.25 6.42 2.80
N SER A 75 -6.96 6.26 3.92
CA SER A 75 -6.38 5.80 5.18
C SER A 75 -5.84 4.38 5.05
N GLN A 76 -6.58 3.48 4.38
CA GLN A 76 -6.13 2.12 4.14
C GLN A 76 -4.81 2.09 3.34
N ARG A 77 -4.71 2.87 2.25
CA ARG A 77 -3.47 2.96 1.45
C ARG A 77 -2.32 3.55 2.25
N HIS A 78 -2.55 4.58 3.07
CA HIS A 78 -1.52 5.11 3.96
C HIS A 78 -1.01 4.06 4.94
N ASN A 79 -1.91 3.34 5.60
CA ASN A 79 -1.56 2.29 6.55
C ASN A 79 -0.77 1.16 5.88
N GLU A 80 -1.21 0.70 4.70
CA GLU A 80 -0.49 -0.34 3.94
C GLU A 80 0.95 0.09 3.57
N ILE A 81 1.15 1.36 3.16
CA ILE A 81 2.48 1.89 2.87
C ILE A 81 3.33 1.99 4.15
N CYS A 82 2.74 2.47 5.25
CA CYS A 82 3.41 2.55 6.55
C CYS A 82 3.85 1.16 7.04
N ASP A 83 2.98 0.16 6.95
CA ASP A 83 3.27 -1.23 7.30
C ASP A 83 4.41 -1.79 6.45
N LEU A 84 4.36 -1.61 5.12
CA LEU A 84 5.40 -2.06 4.22
C LEU A 84 6.75 -1.42 4.54
N LEU A 85 6.78 -0.12 4.81
CA LEU A 85 8.01 0.59 5.18
C LEU A 85 8.56 0.11 6.52
N CYS A 86 7.69 -0.18 7.48
CA CYS A 86 8.11 -0.76 8.76
C CYS A 86 8.70 -2.16 8.58
N ASP A 87 8.06 -3.01 7.80
CA ASP A 87 8.54 -4.37 7.52
C ASP A 87 9.91 -4.34 6.83
N LEU A 88 10.07 -3.48 5.81
CA LEU A 88 11.36 -3.28 5.14
C LEU A 88 12.43 -2.71 6.08
N SER A 89 12.07 -1.76 6.92
CA SER A 89 13.00 -1.14 7.87
C SER A 89 13.44 -2.13 8.96
N SER A 90 12.55 -3.04 9.38
CA SER A 90 12.83 -4.08 10.37
C SER A 90 13.87 -5.10 9.89
N ILE A 91 14.03 -5.26 8.58
CA ILE A 91 15.10 -6.09 8.00
C ILE A 91 16.48 -5.43 8.21
N ALA A 92 16.53 -4.11 8.21
CA ALA A 92 17.78 -3.35 8.28
C ALA A 92 18.17 -2.91 9.70
N ARG A 93 17.20 -2.73 10.60
CA ARG A 93 17.43 -2.25 11.97
C ARG A 93 16.65 -3.06 13.00
N ASN A 94 17.30 -3.30 14.14
CA ASN A 94 16.63 -3.75 15.35
C ASN A 94 15.91 -2.53 15.97
N ASN A 95 14.72 -2.72 16.55
CA ASN A 95 13.87 -1.69 17.18
C ASN A 95 13.01 -0.83 16.23
N VAL A 96 12.49 -1.42 15.15
CA VAL A 96 11.43 -0.81 14.34
C VAL A 96 10.08 -1.32 14.83
N MET A 97 9.11 -0.42 14.98
CA MET A 97 7.74 -0.73 15.41
C MET A 97 6.76 0.06 14.53
N ARG A 98 5.62 -0.54 14.18
CA ARG A 98 4.59 0.09 13.32
C ARG A 98 3.94 1.31 13.97
N GLU A 99 3.40 1.12 15.18
CA GLU A 99 2.79 2.20 15.95
C GLU A 99 3.22 2.06 17.42
N PRO A 100 3.84 3.10 18.02
CA PRO A 100 4.26 3.05 19.40
C PRO A 100 3.05 3.00 20.33
N ILE A 101 3.06 2.07 21.28
CA ILE A 101 2.06 2.05 22.36
C ILE A 101 2.28 3.30 23.21
N ILE A 102 1.35 4.24 23.17
CA ILE A 102 1.38 5.40 24.05
C ILE A 102 0.82 4.96 25.41
N GLN A 103 1.72 4.80 26.38
CA GLN A 103 1.33 4.48 27.75
C GLN A 103 1.26 5.76 28.58
N GLU A 104 0.11 6.00 29.22
CA GLU A 104 -0.02 7.08 30.18
C GLU A 104 0.86 6.82 31.41
N ARG A 105 1.40 7.90 31.99
CA ARG A 105 2.24 7.80 33.18
C ARG A 105 1.41 7.23 34.34
N ASN A 106 1.83 6.07 34.86
CA ASN A 106 1.19 5.49 36.03
C ASN A 106 2.01 5.80 37.29
N VAL A 107 1.46 6.67 38.14
CA VAL A 107 2.09 7.12 39.38
C VAL A 107 2.15 6.01 40.44
N THR A 108 1.25 5.02 40.40
CA THR A 108 1.22 3.92 41.38
C THR A 108 2.21 2.80 41.07
N THR A 109 2.48 2.51 39.80
CA THR A 109 3.47 1.49 39.40
C THR A 109 4.84 2.08 39.04
N ASN A 110 4.99 3.40 39.11
CA ASN A 110 6.18 4.16 38.70
C ASN A 110 6.67 3.80 37.28
N SER A 111 5.75 3.45 36.37
CA SER A 111 6.09 3.24 34.97
C SER A 111 6.16 4.59 34.27
N GLU A 112 7.34 4.93 33.74
CA GLU A 112 7.50 6.11 32.89
C GLU A 112 6.60 5.95 31.66
N GLY A 113 5.73 6.94 31.43
CA GLY A 113 4.91 6.95 30.21
C GLY A 113 5.80 7.11 28.98
N LEU A 114 5.41 6.49 27.88
CA LEU A 114 6.14 6.63 26.62
C LEU A 114 5.79 8.00 26.02
N VAL A 115 6.71 8.96 26.16
CA VAL A 115 6.65 10.25 25.49
C VAL A 115 7.22 10.07 24.09
N ALA A 116 6.45 10.41 23.06
CA ALA A 116 7.03 10.57 21.74
C ALA A 116 7.99 11.78 21.81
N ASP A 117 9.29 11.53 21.74
CA ASP A 117 10.27 12.61 21.55
C ASP A 117 9.90 13.32 20.23
N VAL A 118 9.54 14.61 20.34
CA VAL A 118 9.24 15.49 19.21
C VAL A 118 10.54 16.06 18.66
#